data_AF-A0A3D0PVW5-F1
#
_entry.id   AF-A0A3D0PVW5-F1
#
_cell.length_a   1.000
_cell.length_b   1.000
_cell.length_c   1.000
_cell.angle_alpha   90.00
_cell.angle_beta   90.00
_cell.angle_gamma   90.00
#
_symmetry.space_group_name_H-M   'P 1'
#
loop_
_entity.id
_entity.type
_entity.pdbx_description
1 polymer ?
#
loop_
_entity_poly.entity_id
_entity_poly.type
_entity_poly.pdbx_seq_one_letter_code
_entity_poly.pdbx_strand_id
1 'polypeptide(L)'
;MAQTPQTESAERIARPLIQLAKLNGISTSYIDQLGTYVEIRDEVLVSVLAALGVDASSNEAIAASYAATKQRIADTLVEPTIVKFIGKEAVTPIRAKGNKVALTLTLEDDTQYKGDLAAHLTKAGDGTLQLMLPDDIPAGYHTLAVDAGPLRAEATLICAPARIELPPAVAEKQRWGWMAQMYSIRSAESWGVGDYGDLKLLLSDAATKSHADFMLINPIHATAPVPPLEPSPYLPESRRFLNVTYIRPQDIEEFAGLSEEDRAEVARLHTEVAPANDSAEPLDINSSWWHKRQALKLVYAVPRSAERQAAFDAFKKAAGPDLRAFAAWSVAFQVWGAPWEGTWFKDTNRDSPEVAELMREHADMVDFECWLQWIADEQVTAAQNAARENGMALGLMQDMAVGVHALGADVWWNPERFAVGSVTVGCPPDFYNQQGQDWGQPPFNPKHLAETGYAVYRDMVHTMFSHAGA
;
A
#
# COMPACT_ATOMS: atom_id res chain seq x y z
N MET A 1 47.04 -4.70 -7.76
CA MET A 1 45.85 -3.89 -7.41
C MET A 1 45.34 -4.43 -6.10
N ALA A 2 45.39 -3.63 -5.02
CA ALA A 2 44.82 -4.05 -3.74
C ALA A 2 43.31 -4.25 -3.95
N GLN A 3 42.76 -5.40 -3.53
CA GLN A 3 41.32 -5.61 -3.53
C GLN A 3 40.69 -4.54 -2.65
N THR A 4 39.82 -3.71 -3.23
CA THR A 4 38.97 -2.81 -2.46
C THR A 4 38.20 -3.67 -1.44
N PRO A 5 38.23 -3.37 -0.14
CA PRO A 5 37.49 -4.12 0.86
C PRO A 5 36.01 -4.14 0.46
N GLN A 6 35.41 -5.34 0.43
CA GLN A 6 33.98 -5.55 0.09
C GLN A 6 33.16 -5.89 1.35
N THR A 7 33.78 -5.85 2.53
CA THR A 7 33.20 -6.29 3.81
C THR A 7 33.68 -5.40 4.94
N GLU A 8 32.83 -5.20 5.95
CA GLU A 8 33.17 -4.45 7.16
C GLU A 8 34.34 -5.09 7.93
N SER A 9 35.21 -4.23 8.49
CA SER A 9 36.30 -4.69 9.35
C SER A 9 35.77 -5.26 10.67
N ALA A 10 36.51 -6.19 11.29
CA ALA A 10 36.16 -6.72 12.60
C ALA A 10 36.07 -5.61 13.67
N GLU A 11 36.94 -4.61 13.58
CA GLU A 11 36.93 -3.42 14.46
C GLU A 11 35.62 -2.64 14.33
N ARG A 12 35.12 -2.43 13.10
CA ARG A 12 33.85 -1.75 12.86
C ARG A 12 32.68 -2.56 13.41
N ILE A 13 32.63 -3.86 13.11
CA ILE A 13 31.57 -4.77 13.59
C ILE A 13 31.50 -4.81 15.12
N ALA A 14 32.64 -4.65 15.81
CA ALA A 14 32.69 -4.65 17.27
C ALA A 14 32.13 -3.36 17.91
N ARG A 15 31.91 -2.28 17.15
CA ARG A 15 31.43 -1.00 17.68
C ARG A 15 29.99 -1.13 18.21
N PRO A 16 29.66 -0.60 19.40
CA PRO A 16 28.31 -0.71 19.98
C PRO A 16 27.18 -0.20 19.07
N LEU A 17 27.37 0.94 18.40
CA LEU A 17 26.39 1.49 17.46
C LEU A 17 26.11 0.54 16.28
N ILE A 18 27.16 -0.08 15.74
CA ILE A 18 27.05 -1.02 14.61
C ILE A 18 26.33 -2.29 15.05
N GLN A 19 26.62 -2.80 16.24
CA GLN A 19 25.90 -3.94 16.82
C GLN A 19 24.43 -3.62 17.06
N LEU A 20 24.11 -2.42 17.55
CA LEU A 20 22.73 -1.97 17.75
C LEU A 20 21.97 -1.84 16.42
N ALA A 21 22.60 -1.24 15.41
CA ALA A 21 22.03 -1.09 14.08
C ALA A 21 21.70 -2.47 13.45
N LYS A 22 22.68 -3.38 13.44
CA LYS A 22 22.48 -4.75 12.93
C LYS A 22 21.41 -5.52 13.71
N LEU A 23 21.36 -5.36 15.03
CA LEU A 23 20.33 -6.00 15.87
C LEU A 23 18.91 -5.49 15.55
N ASN A 24 18.79 -4.30 14.98
CA ASN A 24 17.53 -3.71 14.51
C ASN A 24 17.32 -3.88 12.99
N GLY A 25 18.10 -4.72 12.32
CA GLY A 25 17.95 -5.00 10.88
C GLY A 25 18.43 -3.88 9.95
N ILE A 26 19.25 -2.95 10.45
CA ILE A 26 19.81 -1.84 9.66
C ILE A 26 21.16 -2.28 9.08
N SER A 27 21.27 -2.24 7.75
CA SER A 27 22.56 -2.38 7.07
C SER A 27 23.49 -1.23 7.48
N THR A 28 24.76 -1.53 7.75
CA THR A 28 25.76 -0.55 8.22
C THR A 28 26.80 -0.18 7.16
N SER A 29 26.67 -0.80 5.98
CA SER A 29 27.45 -0.57 4.76
C SER A 29 26.64 -1.04 3.55
N TYR A 30 27.01 -0.61 2.36
CA TYR A 30 26.46 -1.11 1.10
C TYR A 30 27.51 -1.04 -0.02
N ILE A 31 27.22 -1.70 -1.13
CA ILE A 31 27.96 -1.55 -2.38
C ILE A 31 27.09 -0.69 -3.29
N ASP A 32 27.60 0.45 -3.74
CA ASP A 32 26.86 1.35 -4.64
C ASP A 32 26.81 0.79 -6.08
N GLN A 33 26.10 1.47 -6.98
CA GLN A 33 26.00 1.02 -8.37
C GLN A 33 27.34 1.06 -9.13
N LEU A 34 28.34 1.79 -8.62
CA LEU A 34 29.69 1.85 -9.19
C LEU A 34 30.59 0.71 -8.68
N GLY A 35 30.08 -0.14 -7.78
CA GLY A 35 30.86 -1.18 -7.11
C GLY A 35 31.70 -0.66 -5.94
N THR A 36 31.49 0.58 -5.52
CA THR A 36 32.18 1.18 -4.38
C THR A 36 31.58 0.67 -3.09
N TYR A 37 32.44 0.17 -2.21
CA TYR A 37 32.04 -0.17 -0.86
C TYR A 37 31.92 1.11 -0.01
N VAL A 38 30.74 1.34 0.54
CA VAL A 38 30.40 2.52 1.33
C VAL A 38 30.03 2.10 2.74
N GLU A 39 30.72 2.68 3.73
CA GLU A 39 30.34 2.58 5.13
C GLU A 39 29.37 3.69 5.49
N ILE A 40 28.26 3.35 6.15
CA ILE A 40 27.27 4.34 6.57
C ILE A 40 27.83 5.11 7.77
N ARG A 41 27.69 6.43 7.71
CA ARG A 41 28.14 7.36 8.76
C ARG A 41 27.29 7.21 10.03
N ASP A 42 27.89 7.43 11.19
CA ASP A 42 27.24 7.19 12.48
C ASP A 42 25.98 8.04 12.67
N GLU A 43 26.01 9.31 12.26
CA GLU A 43 24.86 10.23 12.39
C GLU A 43 23.64 9.76 11.58
N VAL A 44 23.87 9.06 10.48
CA VAL A 44 22.81 8.45 9.66
C VAL A 44 22.23 7.25 10.39
N LEU A 45 23.07 6.38 10.96
CA LEU A 45 22.62 5.22 11.74
C LEU A 45 21.79 5.67 12.95
N VAL A 46 22.23 6.72 13.66
CA VAL A 46 21.48 7.29 14.79
C VAL A 46 20.12 7.83 14.33
N SER A 47 20.07 8.53 13.19
CA SER A 47 18.81 9.06 12.65
C SER A 47 17.83 7.94 12.25
N VAL A 48 18.31 6.89 11.59
CA VAL A 48 17.48 5.73 11.20
C VAL A 48 17.01 4.97 12.43
N LEU A 49 17.87 4.76 13.42
CA LEU A 49 17.49 4.14 14.70
C LEU A 49 16.40 4.96 15.40
N ALA A 50 16.54 6.29 15.47
CA ALA A 50 15.55 7.17 16.06
C ALA A 50 14.19 7.09 15.34
N ALA A 51 14.17 7.05 14.01
CA ALA A 51 12.95 6.87 13.21
C ALA A 51 12.26 5.51 13.46
N LEU A 52 13.02 4.50 13.91
CA LEU A 52 12.51 3.19 14.34
C LEU A 52 12.25 3.10 15.85
N GLY A 53 12.22 4.24 16.55
CA GLY A 53 11.97 4.35 17.98
C GLY A 53 13.10 3.83 18.87
N VAL A 54 14.34 3.80 18.38
CA VAL A 54 15.53 3.33 19.12
C VAL A 54 16.46 4.49 19.41
N ASP A 55 16.64 4.81 20.69
CA ASP A 55 17.54 5.89 21.09
C ASP A 55 19.00 5.45 20.97
N ALA A 56 19.76 6.21 20.18
CA ALA A 56 21.20 6.05 19.98
C ALA A 56 21.94 7.39 20.09
N SER A 57 21.34 8.37 20.80
CA SER A 57 21.85 9.75 20.91
C SER A 57 23.14 9.89 21.72
N SER A 58 23.50 8.90 22.53
CA SER A 58 24.72 8.84 23.34
C SER A 58 25.23 7.41 23.50
N ASN A 59 26.45 7.25 24.03
CA ASN A 59 27.01 5.92 24.31
C ASN A 59 26.17 5.16 25.36
N GLU A 60 25.67 5.87 26.37
CA GLU A 60 24.79 5.33 27.39
C GLU A 60 23.45 4.90 26.79
N ALA A 61 22.86 5.71 25.90
CA ALA A 61 21.64 5.36 25.19
C ALA A 61 21.83 4.14 24.30
N ILE A 62 22.94 4.06 23.55
CA ILE A 62 23.28 2.90 22.71
C ILE A 62 23.36 1.62 23.56
N ALA A 63 24.06 1.67 24.69
CA ALA A 63 24.19 0.51 25.57
C ALA A 63 22.84 0.09 26.17
N ALA A 64 22.03 1.05 26.61
CA ALA A 64 20.69 0.81 27.15
C ALA A 64 19.75 0.21 26.09
N SER A 65 19.68 0.81 24.90
CA SER A 65 18.88 0.35 23.77
C SER A 65 19.30 -1.04 23.29
N TYR A 66 20.60 -1.34 23.29
CA TYR A 66 21.11 -2.66 22.94
C TYR A 66 20.67 -3.73 23.96
N ALA A 67 20.82 -3.44 25.26
CA ALA A 67 20.37 -4.33 26.32
C ALA A 67 18.85 -4.53 26.28
N ALA A 68 18.08 -3.45 26.10
CA ALA A 68 16.63 -3.50 25.98
C ALA A 68 16.17 -4.32 24.77
N THR A 69 16.83 -4.16 23.61
CA THR A 69 16.49 -4.93 22.40
C THR A 69 16.78 -6.43 22.60
N LYS A 70 17.91 -6.78 23.21
CA LYS A 70 18.23 -8.18 23.55
C LYS A 70 17.22 -8.77 24.53
N GLN A 71 16.86 -8.02 25.58
CA GLN A 71 15.89 -8.44 26.57
C GLN A 71 14.52 -8.66 25.93
N ARG A 72 14.06 -7.73 25.08
CA ARG A 72 12.81 -7.87 24.32
C ARG A 72 12.80 -9.16 23.50
N ILE A 73 13.86 -9.43 22.73
CA ILE A 73 13.97 -10.67 21.93
C ILE A 73 13.92 -11.92 22.83
N ALA A 74 14.61 -11.90 23.97
CA ALA A 74 14.60 -13.01 24.92
C ALA A 74 13.22 -13.22 25.58
N ASP A 75 12.44 -12.15 25.74
CA ASP A 75 11.11 -12.17 26.35
C ASP A 75 9.98 -12.49 25.36
N THR A 76 10.22 -12.31 24.05
CA THR A 76 9.29 -12.69 22.99
C THR A 76 9.06 -14.21 22.96
N LEU A 77 7.88 -14.65 23.42
CA LEU A 77 7.51 -16.07 23.47
C LEU A 77 7.54 -16.71 22.07
N VAL A 78 6.97 -16.05 21.07
CA VAL A 78 6.94 -16.44 19.67
C VAL A 78 7.02 -15.16 18.83
N GLU A 79 7.67 -15.22 17.66
CA GLU A 79 7.71 -14.05 16.77
C GLU A 79 6.29 -13.66 16.33
N PRO A 80 5.93 -12.36 16.30
CA PRO A 80 4.56 -11.92 16.00
C PRO A 80 4.07 -12.33 14.61
N THR A 81 4.99 -12.48 13.66
CA THR A 81 4.71 -13.03 12.34
C THR A 81 5.76 -14.05 11.95
N ILE A 82 5.30 -15.16 11.39
CA ILE A 82 6.09 -16.28 10.93
C ILE A 82 5.76 -16.48 9.45
N VAL A 83 6.78 -16.56 8.59
CA VAL A 83 6.60 -16.85 7.16
C VAL A 83 7.14 -18.23 6.86
N LYS A 84 6.31 -19.09 6.28
CA LYS A 84 6.68 -20.40 5.73
C LYS A 84 6.46 -20.42 4.24
N PHE A 85 7.50 -20.81 3.49
CA PHE A 85 7.33 -21.19 2.09
C PHE A 85 7.01 -22.68 2.00
N ILE A 86 5.91 -23.03 1.33
CA ILE A 86 5.46 -24.42 1.16
C ILE A 86 6.54 -25.24 0.45
N GLY A 87 6.87 -26.41 1.01
CA GLY A 87 7.93 -27.29 0.51
C GLY A 87 9.35 -26.83 0.86
N LYS A 88 9.49 -25.80 1.70
CA LYS A 88 10.76 -25.42 2.34
C LYS A 88 10.64 -25.58 3.85
N GLU A 89 11.69 -26.12 4.44
CA GLU A 89 11.81 -26.18 5.90
C GLU A 89 11.75 -24.77 6.49
N ALA A 90 10.93 -24.60 7.52
CA ALA A 90 10.79 -23.36 8.26
C ALA A 90 10.68 -23.70 9.75
N VAL A 91 11.49 -23.01 10.56
CA VAL A 91 11.57 -23.24 12.00
C VAL A 91 11.38 -21.90 12.70
N THR A 92 10.54 -21.89 13.73
CA THR A 92 10.32 -20.70 14.58
C THR A 92 10.69 -21.00 16.03
N PRO A 93 11.42 -20.10 16.71
CA PRO A 93 11.75 -20.27 18.12
C PRO A 93 10.55 -20.01 19.02
N ILE A 94 10.39 -20.84 20.05
CA ILE A 94 9.42 -20.66 21.14
C ILE A 94 10.17 -20.57 22.46
N ARG A 95 10.19 -19.37 23.04
CA ARG A 95 10.95 -19.03 24.26
C ARG A 95 10.08 -19.22 25.50
N ALA A 96 9.70 -20.46 25.77
CA ALA A 96 8.78 -20.81 26.86
C ALA A 96 9.36 -20.67 28.28
N LYS A 97 10.64 -20.31 28.44
CA LYS A 97 11.35 -20.16 29.73
C LYS A 97 11.19 -21.38 30.65
N GLY A 98 11.21 -22.58 30.07
CA GLY A 98 11.09 -23.86 30.77
C GLY A 98 9.67 -24.30 31.10
N ASN A 99 8.64 -23.51 30.74
CA ASN A 99 7.24 -23.90 30.90
C ASN A 99 6.82 -24.95 29.84
N LYS A 100 5.79 -25.74 30.18
CA LYS A 100 5.15 -26.64 29.22
C LYS A 100 4.37 -25.81 28.20
N VAL A 101 4.49 -26.16 26.91
CA VAL A 101 3.85 -25.45 25.80
C VAL A 101 2.65 -26.24 25.26
N ALA A 102 1.56 -25.54 25.00
CA ALA A 102 0.45 -25.98 24.17
C ALA A 102 0.35 -25.07 22.94
N LEU A 103 0.11 -25.66 21.77
CA LEU A 103 0.03 -24.98 20.49
C LEU A 103 -1.32 -25.24 19.84
N THR A 104 -1.93 -24.19 19.33
CA THR A 104 -3.17 -24.26 18.55
C THR A 104 -2.98 -23.44 17.28
N LEU A 105 -3.42 -23.98 16.14
CA LEU A 105 -3.37 -23.26 14.86
C LEU A 105 -4.78 -23.16 14.29
N THR A 106 -5.27 -21.93 14.17
CA THR A 106 -6.49 -21.58 13.45
C THR A 106 -6.10 -21.21 12.02
N LEU A 107 -6.70 -21.89 11.03
CA LEU A 107 -6.48 -21.63 9.62
C LEU A 107 -7.24 -20.36 9.17
N GLU A 108 -6.99 -19.92 7.94
CA GLU A 108 -7.56 -18.68 7.40
C GLU A 108 -9.09 -18.74 7.29
N ASP A 109 -9.65 -19.94 7.10
CA ASP A 109 -11.08 -20.20 7.02
C ASP A 109 -11.75 -20.41 8.40
N ASP A 110 -11.10 -19.96 9.46
CA ASP A 110 -11.48 -20.12 10.88
C ASP A 110 -11.55 -21.57 11.38
N THR A 111 -11.12 -22.56 10.57
CA THR A 111 -11.08 -23.96 11.01
C THR A 111 -9.81 -24.27 11.83
N GLN A 112 -9.87 -25.30 12.67
CA GLN A 112 -8.72 -25.74 13.46
C GLN A 112 -7.86 -26.71 12.65
N TYR A 113 -6.55 -26.48 12.65
CA TYR A 113 -5.58 -27.40 12.10
C TYR A 113 -5.59 -28.73 12.88
N LYS A 114 -5.63 -29.85 12.15
CA LYS A 114 -5.80 -31.19 12.74
C LYS A 114 -4.49 -31.90 13.08
N GLY A 115 -3.35 -31.40 12.59
CA GLY A 115 -2.04 -31.99 12.85
C GLY A 115 -1.53 -31.69 14.26
N ASP A 116 -0.66 -32.56 14.77
CA ASP A 116 -0.06 -32.40 16.10
C ASP A 116 1.21 -31.53 16.03
N LEU A 117 1.05 -30.21 16.21
CA LEU A 117 2.18 -29.27 16.25
C LEU A 117 3.18 -29.58 17.37
N ALA A 118 2.75 -30.19 18.48
CA ALA A 118 3.66 -30.49 19.60
C ALA A 118 4.65 -31.61 19.24
N ALA A 119 4.28 -32.52 18.34
CA ALA A 119 5.19 -33.54 17.80
C ALA A 119 6.36 -32.95 17.00
N HIS A 120 6.24 -31.70 16.53
CA HIS A 120 7.27 -30.99 15.77
C HIS A 120 8.14 -30.04 16.61
N LEU A 121 8.01 -30.10 17.95
CA LEU A 121 8.85 -29.33 18.87
C LEU A 121 10.14 -30.08 19.19
N THR A 122 11.27 -29.38 19.03
CA THR A 122 12.58 -29.83 19.49
C THR A 122 13.20 -28.83 20.45
N LYS A 123 14.17 -29.25 21.27
CA LYS A 123 14.82 -28.37 22.25
C LYS A 123 16.22 -27.99 21.77
N ALA A 124 16.50 -26.69 21.70
CA ALA A 124 17.82 -26.16 21.41
C ALA A 124 18.73 -26.18 22.66
N GLY A 125 20.04 -26.02 22.47
CA GLY A 125 21.04 -26.09 23.54
C GLY A 125 20.91 -25.01 24.63
N ASP A 126 20.26 -23.88 24.32
CA ASP A 126 19.97 -22.78 25.24
C ASP A 126 18.64 -22.95 26.01
N GLY A 127 17.91 -24.03 25.75
CA GLY A 127 16.60 -24.31 26.34
C GLY A 127 15.40 -23.73 25.58
N THR A 128 15.63 -22.99 24.49
CA THR A 128 14.58 -22.53 23.57
C THR A 128 13.97 -23.73 22.84
N LEU A 129 12.65 -23.75 22.66
CA LEU A 129 12.01 -24.76 21.82
C LEU A 129 12.04 -24.29 20.36
N GLN A 130 12.18 -25.20 19.42
CA GLN A 130 12.18 -24.95 17.99
C GLN A 130 10.98 -25.70 17.40
N LEU A 131 10.01 -24.95 16.87
CA LEU A 131 8.86 -25.51 16.17
C LEU A 131 9.18 -25.58 14.69
N MET A 132 9.31 -26.80 14.17
CA MET A 132 9.36 -27.04 12.73
C MET A 132 7.94 -27.01 12.16
N LEU A 133 7.68 -26.12 11.21
CA LEU A 133 6.34 -25.92 10.67
C LEU A 133 6.00 -26.99 9.62
N PRO A 134 4.93 -27.78 9.81
CA PRO A 134 4.53 -28.84 8.88
C PRO A 134 4.20 -28.34 7.47
N ASP A 135 4.50 -29.14 6.44
CA ASP A 135 4.24 -28.82 5.03
C ASP A 135 2.78 -29.02 4.60
N ASP A 136 1.96 -29.70 5.40
CA ASP A 136 0.53 -29.91 5.17
C ASP A 136 -0.35 -28.75 5.69
N ILE A 137 0.26 -27.69 6.23
CA ILE A 137 -0.42 -26.42 6.46
C ILE A 137 -0.68 -25.78 5.07
N PRO A 138 -1.93 -25.45 4.72
CA PRO A 138 -2.27 -24.90 3.40
C PRO A 138 -1.66 -23.52 3.19
N ALA A 139 -1.69 -23.03 1.94
CA ALA A 139 -1.37 -21.63 1.68
C ALA A 139 -2.43 -20.73 2.33
N GLY A 140 -2.01 -19.60 2.91
CA GLY A 140 -2.93 -18.63 3.50
C GLY A 140 -2.36 -17.86 4.69
N TYR A 141 -3.25 -17.13 5.34
CA TYR A 141 -2.99 -16.32 6.53
C TYR A 141 -3.63 -16.98 7.77
N HIS A 142 -2.82 -17.52 8.66
CA HIS A 142 -3.28 -18.33 9.79
C HIS A 142 -2.88 -17.70 11.13
N THR A 143 -3.45 -18.20 12.24
CA THR A 143 -3.15 -17.73 13.60
C THR A 143 -2.62 -18.87 14.45
N LEU A 144 -1.36 -18.76 14.88
CA LEU A 144 -0.72 -19.67 15.83
C LEU A 144 -0.84 -19.10 17.24
N ALA A 145 -1.59 -19.78 18.10
CA ALA A 145 -1.64 -19.48 19.53
C ALA A 145 -0.65 -20.37 20.31
N VAL A 146 0.14 -19.74 21.18
CA VAL A 146 1.14 -20.39 22.04
C VAL A 146 0.78 -20.12 23.50
N ASP A 147 0.41 -21.17 24.23
CA ASP A 147 0.20 -21.12 25.68
C ASP A 147 1.35 -21.83 26.39
N ALA A 148 2.11 -21.08 27.19
CA ALA A 148 3.20 -21.58 28.03
C ALA A 148 2.94 -21.25 29.51
N GLY A 149 1.70 -21.39 29.98
CA GLY A 149 1.28 -21.17 31.37
C GLY A 149 1.07 -19.68 31.68
N PRO A 150 1.99 -19.01 32.40
CA PRO A 150 1.91 -17.56 32.63
C PRO A 150 2.17 -16.72 31.38
N LEU A 151 2.75 -17.33 30.32
CA LEU A 151 3.04 -16.66 29.06
C LEU A 151 2.05 -17.13 27.99
N ARG A 152 1.41 -16.18 27.30
CA ARG A 152 0.54 -16.43 26.16
C ARG A 152 0.85 -15.43 25.06
N ALA A 153 0.84 -15.91 23.81
CA ALA A 153 1.02 -15.06 22.65
C ALA A 153 0.32 -15.68 21.43
N GLU A 154 -0.02 -14.81 20.49
CA GLU A 154 -0.50 -15.18 19.17
C GLU A 154 0.49 -14.67 18.12
N ALA A 155 0.61 -15.42 17.03
CA ALA A 155 1.42 -15.07 15.88
C ALA A 155 0.62 -15.26 14.59
N THR A 156 0.81 -14.36 13.63
CA THR A 156 0.36 -14.56 12.26
C THR A 156 1.29 -15.56 11.58
N LEU A 157 0.78 -16.68 11.11
CA LEU A 157 1.51 -17.63 10.28
C LEU A 157 1.10 -17.43 8.82
N ILE A 158 2.02 -16.92 8.00
CA ILE A 158 1.85 -16.76 6.57
C ILE A 158 2.46 -17.97 5.87
N CYS A 159 1.61 -18.80 5.26
CA CYS A 159 2.04 -19.92 4.43
C CYS A 159 1.94 -19.51 2.96
N ALA A 160 3.09 -19.25 2.33
CA ALA A 160 3.19 -18.78 0.96
C ALA A 160 3.71 -19.88 0.02
N PRO A 161 3.27 -19.92 -1.25
CA PRO A 161 3.89 -20.79 -2.24
C PRO A 161 5.36 -20.38 -2.46
N ALA A 162 6.24 -21.35 -2.71
CA ALA A 162 7.67 -21.09 -2.94
C ALA A 162 7.96 -20.32 -4.25
N ARG A 163 6.98 -20.26 -5.16
CA ARG A 163 7.00 -19.54 -6.44
C ARG A 163 5.60 -19.12 -6.81
N ILE A 164 5.48 -18.03 -7.55
CA ILE A 164 4.23 -17.66 -8.23
C ILE A 164 4.17 -18.49 -9.50
N GLU A 165 3.16 -19.34 -9.65
CA GLU A 165 2.94 -20.10 -10.88
C GLU A 165 2.54 -19.13 -12.00
N LEU A 166 3.13 -19.29 -13.17
CA LEU A 166 2.73 -18.50 -14.34
C LEU A 166 1.28 -18.87 -14.70
N PRO A 167 0.40 -17.88 -14.98
CA PRO A 167 -0.93 -18.18 -15.50
C PRO A 167 -0.82 -19.08 -16.74
N PRO A 168 -1.69 -20.11 -16.92
CA PRO A 168 -1.60 -21.04 -18.04
C PRO A 168 -1.49 -20.32 -19.39
N ALA A 169 -2.23 -19.23 -19.55
CA ALA A 169 -2.20 -18.42 -20.75
C ALA A 169 -0.79 -17.89 -21.08
N VAL A 170 0.03 -17.52 -20.09
CA VAL A 170 1.40 -17.04 -20.27
C VAL A 170 2.39 -18.20 -20.41
N ALA A 171 2.14 -19.32 -19.74
CA ALA A 171 3.00 -20.51 -19.82
C ALA A 171 2.96 -21.19 -21.20
N GLU A 172 1.81 -21.18 -21.87
CA GLU A 172 1.61 -21.86 -23.16
C GLU A 172 2.25 -21.13 -24.35
N LYS A 173 2.25 -19.80 -24.35
CA LYS A 173 2.86 -19.00 -25.42
C LYS A 173 3.25 -17.60 -24.94
N GLN A 174 4.21 -17.00 -25.65
CA GLN A 174 4.57 -15.60 -25.45
C GLN A 174 3.36 -14.68 -25.67
N ARG A 175 3.22 -13.72 -24.77
CA ARG A 175 2.16 -12.72 -24.74
C ARG A 175 2.75 -11.35 -24.98
N TRP A 176 1.99 -10.47 -25.61
CA TRP A 176 2.38 -9.08 -25.82
C TRP A 176 1.23 -8.15 -25.47
N GLY A 177 1.56 -6.91 -25.13
CA GLY A 177 0.59 -5.92 -24.71
C GLY A 177 1.08 -4.51 -24.97
N TRP A 178 0.20 -3.54 -24.75
CA TRP A 178 0.52 -2.13 -24.82
C TRP A 178 0.95 -1.60 -23.45
N MET A 179 1.73 -0.53 -23.46
CA MET A 179 1.91 0.31 -22.27
C MET A 179 1.37 1.70 -22.59
N ALA A 180 0.54 2.23 -21.71
CA ALA A 180 -0.11 3.51 -21.87
C ALA A 180 -0.01 4.36 -20.60
N GLN A 181 0.41 5.62 -20.74
CA GLN A 181 0.16 6.63 -19.73
C GLN A 181 -1.30 7.05 -19.87
N MET A 182 -2.20 6.43 -19.09
CA MET A 182 -3.65 6.51 -19.27
C MET A 182 -4.14 7.96 -19.28
N TYR A 183 -3.62 8.78 -18.37
CA TYR A 183 -4.00 10.20 -18.26
C TYR A 183 -3.74 11.01 -19.54
N SER A 184 -2.83 10.58 -20.42
CA SER A 184 -2.48 11.30 -21.65
C SER A 184 -3.29 10.88 -22.87
N ILE A 185 -4.07 9.80 -22.80
CA ILE A 185 -4.84 9.30 -23.95
C ILE A 185 -6.29 9.75 -23.79
N ARG A 186 -6.75 10.62 -24.69
CA ARG A 186 -8.11 11.17 -24.67
C ARG A 186 -8.96 10.67 -25.85
N SER A 187 -10.25 10.49 -25.59
CA SER A 187 -11.29 10.39 -26.60
C SER A 187 -12.09 11.69 -26.67
N ALA A 188 -13.08 11.75 -27.56
CA ALA A 188 -14.00 12.89 -27.65
C ALA A 188 -14.83 13.08 -26.36
N GLU A 189 -15.04 12.01 -25.59
CA GLU A 189 -15.84 12.01 -24.36
C GLU A 189 -15.01 12.32 -23.10
N SER A 190 -13.67 12.37 -23.21
CA SER A 190 -12.79 12.73 -22.09
C SER A 190 -13.07 14.16 -21.62
N TRP A 191 -12.67 14.45 -20.38
CA TRP A 191 -12.77 15.79 -19.80
C TRP A 191 -11.40 16.47 -19.75
N GLY A 192 -10.70 16.51 -20.90
CA GLY A 192 -9.34 17.04 -21.04
C GLY A 192 -8.21 16.12 -20.58
N VAL A 193 -8.53 15.07 -19.80
CA VAL A 193 -7.59 14.05 -19.28
C VAL A 193 -8.22 12.68 -19.51
N GLY A 194 -7.39 11.70 -19.88
CA GLY A 194 -7.82 10.31 -20.06
C GLY A 194 -8.39 9.72 -18.76
N ASP A 195 -9.50 9.01 -18.87
CA ASP A 195 -10.30 8.55 -17.72
C ASP A 195 -10.61 7.02 -17.80
N TYR A 196 -11.35 6.47 -16.85
CA TYR A 196 -11.66 5.04 -16.80
C TYR A 196 -12.58 4.57 -17.95
N GLY A 197 -13.38 5.47 -18.52
CA GLY A 197 -14.14 5.20 -19.74
C GLY A 197 -13.21 5.09 -20.96
N ASP A 198 -12.19 5.94 -21.04
CA ASP A 198 -11.11 5.81 -22.05
C ASP A 198 -10.33 4.52 -21.86
N LEU A 199 -10.00 4.15 -20.62
CA LEU A 199 -9.31 2.89 -20.32
C LEU A 199 -10.11 1.68 -20.81
N LYS A 200 -11.41 1.64 -20.53
CA LYS A 200 -12.30 0.56 -21.00
C LYS A 200 -12.32 0.47 -22.53
N LEU A 201 -12.41 1.60 -23.22
CA LEU A 201 -12.36 1.65 -24.68
C LEU A 201 -11.00 1.18 -25.22
N LEU A 202 -9.90 1.67 -24.64
CA LEU A 202 -8.53 1.32 -25.03
C LEU A 202 -8.24 -0.16 -24.86
N LEU A 203 -8.66 -0.77 -23.75
CA LEU A 203 -8.52 -2.20 -23.51
C LEU A 203 -9.32 -3.02 -24.54
N SER A 204 -10.57 -2.63 -24.79
CA SER A 204 -11.43 -3.31 -25.78
C SER A 204 -10.85 -3.23 -27.19
N ASP A 205 -10.35 -2.06 -27.59
CA ASP A 205 -9.72 -1.83 -28.89
C ASP A 205 -8.38 -2.56 -29.01
N ALA A 206 -7.54 -2.53 -27.97
CA ALA A 206 -6.29 -3.26 -27.95
C ALA A 206 -6.53 -4.77 -28.13
N ALA A 207 -7.54 -5.33 -27.48
CA ALA A 207 -7.91 -6.73 -27.60
C ALA A 207 -8.42 -7.08 -29.01
N THR A 208 -9.39 -6.32 -29.50
CA THR A 208 -10.11 -6.65 -30.75
C THR A 208 -9.37 -6.26 -32.02
N LYS A 209 -8.67 -5.12 -32.02
CA LYS A 209 -8.00 -4.56 -33.21
C LYS A 209 -6.55 -4.98 -33.32
N SER A 210 -5.87 -5.17 -32.18
CA SER A 210 -4.46 -5.58 -32.17
C SER A 210 -4.23 -7.00 -31.64
N HIS A 211 -5.19 -7.63 -30.96
CA HIS A 211 -4.98 -8.92 -30.30
C HIS A 211 -3.90 -8.86 -29.22
N ALA A 212 -3.79 -7.71 -28.54
CA ALA A 212 -2.98 -7.57 -27.34
C ALA A 212 -3.60 -8.41 -26.20
N ASP A 213 -2.75 -9.04 -25.40
CA ASP A 213 -3.15 -9.89 -24.28
C ASP A 213 -3.19 -9.14 -22.94
N PHE A 214 -2.58 -7.95 -22.89
CA PHE A 214 -2.60 -7.07 -21.73
C PHE A 214 -2.39 -5.61 -22.10
N MET A 215 -2.68 -4.71 -21.15
CA MET A 215 -2.26 -3.32 -21.20
C MET A 215 -1.71 -2.91 -19.84
N LEU A 216 -0.43 -2.49 -19.81
CA LEU A 216 0.17 -1.84 -18.65
C LEU A 216 -0.22 -0.37 -18.63
N ILE A 217 -0.67 0.12 -17.48
CA ILE A 217 -0.93 1.54 -17.25
C ILE A 217 -0.04 2.11 -16.15
N ASN A 218 0.03 3.43 -16.08
CA ASN A 218 0.62 4.13 -14.94
C ASN A 218 -0.13 3.84 -13.63
N PRO A 219 0.48 4.14 -12.47
CA PRO A 219 -0.22 4.01 -11.21
C PRO A 219 -1.47 4.90 -11.18
N ILE A 220 -2.58 4.35 -10.69
CA ILE A 220 -3.88 5.04 -10.55
C ILE A 220 -4.25 5.22 -9.07
N HIS A 221 -3.23 5.44 -8.24
CA HIS A 221 -3.35 5.65 -6.79
C HIS A 221 -4.00 7.00 -6.45
N ALA A 222 -4.71 7.05 -5.33
CA ALA A 222 -5.42 8.24 -4.90
C ALA A 222 -4.51 9.47 -4.74
N THR A 223 -5.02 10.62 -5.18
CA THR A 223 -4.37 11.93 -5.09
C THR A 223 -5.18 12.87 -4.17
N ALA A 224 -4.75 14.12 -4.04
CA ALA A 224 -5.43 15.13 -3.25
C ALA A 224 -6.89 15.34 -3.71
N PRO A 225 -7.84 15.61 -2.80
CA PRO A 225 -9.27 15.72 -3.15
C PRO A 225 -9.61 17.03 -3.86
N VAL A 226 -8.71 18.03 -3.80
CA VAL A 226 -8.86 19.35 -4.42
C VAL A 226 -7.52 19.85 -4.96
N PRO A 227 -7.53 20.74 -5.96
CA PRO A 227 -6.32 21.38 -6.49
C PRO A 227 -5.50 22.13 -5.40
N PRO A 228 -4.16 22.24 -5.59
CA PRO A 228 -3.39 21.69 -6.70
C PRO A 228 -3.17 20.19 -6.57
N LEU A 229 -3.40 19.46 -7.67
CA LEU A 229 -3.16 18.03 -7.76
C LEU A 229 -1.68 17.74 -8.07
N GLU A 230 -1.15 16.69 -7.45
CA GLU A 230 0.17 16.15 -7.78
C GLU A 230 0.12 15.50 -9.19
N PRO A 231 0.90 15.99 -10.17
CA PRO A 231 0.92 15.40 -11.51
C PRO A 231 1.61 14.03 -11.57
N SER A 232 2.51 13.70 -10.63
CA SER A 232 3.22 12.43 -10.60
C SER A 232 2.36 11.30 -10.01
N PRO A 233 2.07 10.23 -10.76
CA PRO A 233 1.37 9.07 -10.21
C PRO A 233 2.21 8.26 -9.20
N TYR A 234 3.50 8.59 -9.04
CA TYR A 234 4.44 7.90 -8.15
C TYR A 234 4.58 8.55 -6.77
N LEU A 235 3.87 9.65 -6.50
CA LEU A 235 3.79 10.28 -5.17
C LEU A 235 2.33 10.45 -4.71
N PRO A 236 1.56 9.35 -4.59
CA PRO A 236 0.14 9.41 -4.22
C PRO A 236 -0.09 9.66 -2.74
N GLU A 237 -1.31 10.07 -2.39
CA GLU A 237 -1.73 10.29 -1.00
C GLU A 237 -2.15 8.99 -0.30
N SER A 238 -2.49 7.96 -1.07
CA SER A 238 -2.68 6.58 -0.61
C SER A 238 -2.47 5.60 -1.76
N ARG A 239 -1.81 4.46 -1.48
CA ARG A 239 -1.67 3.34 -2.44
C ARG A 239 -2.77 2.30 -2.34
N ARG A 240 -3.67 2.44 -1.37
CA ARG A 240 -4.81 1.54 -1.17
C ARG A 240 -6.02 1.97 -1.99
N PHE A 241 -6.16 3.28 -2.21
CA PHE A 241 -7.33 3.87 -2.85
C PHE A 241 -7.03 4.35 -4.27
N LEU A 242 -8.08 4.50 -5.07
CA LEU A 242 -7.99 4.85 -6.48
C LEU A 242 -8.02 6.36 -6.71
N ASN A 243 -7.43 6.79 -7.82
CA ASN A 243 -7.48 8.18 -8.28
C ASN A 243 -8.88 8.48 -8.83
N VAL A 244 -9.68 9.21 -8.04
CA VAL A 244 -11.06 9.56 -8.38
C VAL A 244 -11.16 10.60 -9.50
N THR A 245 -10.05 11.27 -9.86
CA THR A 245 -10.03 12.24 -10.97
C THR A 245 -10.23 11.56 -12.33
N TYR A 246 -9.99 10.25 -12.41
CA TYR A 246 -10.22 9.44 -13.62
C TYR A 246 -11.65 8.89 -13.72
N ILE A 247 -12.57 9.23 -12.83
CA ILE A 247 -13.98 8.86 -13.01
C ILE A 247 -14.55 9.57 -14.24
N ARG A 248 -15.34 8.86 -15.04
CA ARG A 248 -16.19 9.43 -16.09
C ARG A 248 -17.61 9.61 -15.56
N PRO A 249 -18.11 10.85 -15.36
CA PRO A 249 -19.46 11.08 -14.83
C PRO A 249 -20.58 10.43 -15.67
N GLN A 250 -20.41 10.40 -16.99
CA GLN A 250 -21.41 9.87 -17.94
C GLN A 250 -21.62 8.36 -17.82
N ASP A 251 -20.66 7.62 -17.24
CA ASP A 251 -20.69 6.16 -17.14
C ASP A 251 -21.29 5.67 -15.82
N ILE A 252 -21.79 6.57 -14.97
CA ILE A 252 -22.42 6.24 -13.69
C ILE A 252 -23.92 6.00 -13.91
N GLU A 253 -24.48 4.93 -13.36
CA GLU A 253 -25.90 4.58 -13.55
C GLU A 253 -26.85 5.73 -13.18
N GLU A 254 -26.57 6.38 -12.04
CA GLU A 254 -27.34 7.52 -11.55
C GLU A 254 -27.34 8.74 -12.49
N PHE A 255 -26.43 8.82 -13.47
CA PHE A 255 -26.43 9.86 -14.51
C PHE A 255 -27.73 9.87 -15.33
N ALA A 256 -28.38 8.72 -15.51
CA ALA A 256 -29.66 8.62 -16.19
C ALA A 256 -30.80 9.33 -15.43
N GLY A 257 -30.69 9.43 -14.10
CA GLY A 257 -31.69 10.05 -13.22
C GLY A 257 -31.54 11.56 -13.04
N LEU A 258 -30.53 12.19 -13.65
CA LEU A 258 -30.35 13.65 -13.62
C LEU A 258 -31.58 14.36 -14.21
N SER A 259 -31.96 15.47 -13.58
CA SER A 259 -32.96 16.41 -14.12
C SER A 259 -32.46 17.01 -15.45
N GLU A 260 -33.36 17.62 -16.23
CA GLU A 260 -32.95 18.30 -17.48
C GLU A 260 -31.96 19.44 -17.20
N GLU A 261 -32.15 20.17 -16.09
CA GLU A 261 -31.26 21.26 -15.65
C GLU A 261 -29.88 20.73 -15.27
N ASP A 262 -29.81 19.71 -14.41
CA ASP A 262 -28.53 19.14 -13.98
C ASP A 262 -27.79 18.48 -15.15
N ARG A 263 -28.52 17.81 -16.06
CA ARG A 263 -27.93 17.23 -17.28
C ARG A 263 -27.34 18.31 -18.18
N ALA A 264 -28.03 19.44 -18.34
CA ALA A 264 -27.52 20.57 -19.11
C ALA A 264 -26.28 21.19 -18.44
N GLU A 265 -26.25 21.28 -17.12
CA GLU A 265 -25.09 21.78 -16.38
C GLU A 265 -23.88 20.84 -16.51
N VAL A 266 -24.07 19.52 -16.39
CA VAL A 266 -22.98 18.56 -16.62
C VAL A 266 -22.46 18.65 -18.06
N ALA A 267 -23.33 18.80 -19.05
CA ALA A 267 -22.92 18.99 -20.44
C ALA A 267 -22.15 20.31 -20.65
N ARG A 268 -22.55 21.39 -19.98
CA ARG A 268 -21.84 22.68 -20.00
C ARG A 268 -20.44 22.52 -19.42
N LEU A 269 -20.31 21.90 -18.24
CA LEU A 269 -19.02 21.64 -17.58
C LEU A 269 -18.09 20.79 -18.45
N HIS A 270 -18.61 19.74 -19.11
CA HIS A 270 -17.84 18.93 -20.05
C HIS A 270 -17.36 19.74 -21.26
N THR A 271 -18.25 20.55 -21.84
CA THR A 271 -17.94 21.40 -23.01
C THR A 271 -16.82 22.40 -22.72
N GLU A 272 -16.69 22.90 -21.50
CA GLU A 272 -15.63 23.84 -21.11
C GLU A 272 -14.22 23.23 -21.14
N VAL A 273 -14.10 21.92 -20.93
CA VAL A 273 -12.82 21.20 -20.92
C VAL A 273 -12.59 20.32 -22.15
N ALA A 274 -13.64 19.98 -22.90
CA ALA A 274 -13.56 19.14 -24.11
C ALA A 274 -12.56 19.65 -25.17
N PRO A 275 -12.34 20.96 -25.41
CA PRO A 275 -11.32 21.42 -26.35
C PRO A 275 -9.89 20.96 -26.00
N ALA A 276 -9.62 20.66 -24.72
CA ALA A 276 -8.34 20.11 -24.31
C ALA A 276 -8.11 18.68 -24.84
N ASN A 277 -9.16 17.96 -25.25
CA ASN A 277 -9.06 16.61 -25.80
C ASN A 277 -8.29 16.57 -27.12
N ASP A 278 -8.29 17.65 -27.91
CA ASP A 278 -7.59 17.77 -29.19
C ASP A 278 -6.32 18.66 -29.10
N SER A 279 -6.02 19.19 -27.91
CA SER A 279 -4.89 20.10 -27.70
C SER A 279 -3.56 19.36 -27.52
N ALA A 280 -2.49 19.84 -28.15
CA ALA A 280 -1.13 19.33 -27.92
C ALA A 280 -0.43 19.99 -26.71
N GLU A 281 -1.08 20.96 -26.05
CA GLU A 281 -0.55 21.64 -24.87
C GLU A 281 -0.47 20.71 -23.65
N PRO A 282 0.35 21.05 -22.63
CA PRO A 282 0.38 20.29 -21.37
C PRO A 282 -1.02 20.14 -20.75
N LEU A 283 -1.26 18.96 -20.17
CA LEU A 283 -2.54 18.62 -19.54
C LEU A 283 -2.82 19.52 -18.34
N ASP A 284 -4.04 20.07 -18.27
CA ASP A 284 -4.54 20.76 -17.08
C ASP A 284 -5.39 19.82 -16.23
N ILE A 285 -4.71 19.04 -15.39
CA ILE A 285 -5.36 18.08 -14.48
C ILE A 285 -6.24 18.76 -13.43
N ASN A 286 -5.91 20.01 -13.05
CA ASN A 286 -6.64 20.75 -12.05
C ASN A 286 -7.98 21.22 -12.60
N SER A 287 -7.99 21.77 -13.82
CA SER A 287 -9.22 22.16 -14.51
C SER A 287 -10.09 20.94 -14.76
N SER A 288 -9.53 19.83 -15.28
CA SER A 288 -10.29 18.58 -15.50
C SER A 288 -10.99 18.10 -14.23
N TRP A 289 -10.26 18.00 -13.11
CA TRP A 289 -10.82 17.54 -11.85
C TRP A 289 -11.85 18.51 -11.29
N TRP A 290 -11.59 19.83 -11.34
CA TRP A 290 -12.53 20.82 -10.84
C TRP A 290 -13.91 20.68 -11.51
N HIS A 291 -13.96 20.56 -12.85
CA HIS A 291 -15.20 20.41 -13.61
C HIS A 291 -15.86 19.05 -13.35
N LYS A 292 -15.10 17.95 -13.39
CA LYS A 292 -15.62 16.60 -13.08
C LYS A 292 -16.23 16.55 -11.69
N ARG A 293 -15.56 17.13 -10.69
CA ARG A 293 -16.03 17.11 -9.31
C ARG A 293 -17.37 17.83 -9.13
N GLN A 294 -17.62 18.93 -9.85
CA GLN A 294 -18.94 19.56 -9.83
C GLN A 294 -20.01 18.65 -10.42
N ALA A 295 -19.73 18.03 -11.57
CA ALA A 295 -20.64 17.08 -12.21
C ALA A 295 -20.93 15.86 -11.32
N LEU A 296 -19.91 15.32 -10.66
CA LEU A 296 -20.03 14.18 -9.75
C LEU A 296 -20.91 14.48 -8.54
N LYS A 297 -20.90 15.72 -8.02
CA LYS A 297 -21.83 16.14 -6.96
C LYS A 297 -23.28 16.13 -7.43
N LEU A 298 -23.55 16.54 -8.67
CA LEU A 298 -24.91 16.47 -9.26
C LEU A 298 -25.35 15.02 -9.41
N VAL A 299 -24.48 14.14 -9.91
CA VAL A 299 -24.78 12.69 -10.02
C VAL A 299 -25.00 12.06 -8.65
N TYR A 300 -24.17 12.38 -7.65
CA TYR A 300 -24.31 11.86 -6.30
C TYR A 300 -25.63 12.25 -5.61
N ALA A 301 -26.19 13.42 -5.96
CA ALA A 301 -27.46 13.90 -5.44
C ALA A 301 -28.68 13.12 -5.97
N VAL A 302 -28.52 12.37 -7.07
CA VAL A 302 -29.58 11.50 -7.61
C VAL A 302 -29.77 10.31 -6.66
N PRO A 303 -31.01 10.03 -6.21
CA PRO A 303 -31.27 8.89 -5.34
C PRO A 303 -30.87 7.57 -6.00
N ARG A 304 -30.00 6.82 -5.32
CA ARG A 304 -29.63 5.45 -5.71
C ARG A 304 -30.82 4.51 -5.54
N SER A 305 -30.91 3.50 -6.40
CA SER A 305 -31.82 2.37 -6.20
C SER A 305 -31.45 1.59 -4.92
N ALA A 306 -32.36 0.78 -4.39
CA ALA A 306 -32.07 -0.04 -3.21
C ALA A 306 -30.90 -1.01 -3.43
N GLU A 307 -30.77 -1.54 -4.65
CA GLU A 307 -29.67 -2.42 -5.05
C GLU A 307 -28.34 -1.67 -5.11
N ARG A 308 -28.31 -0.50 -5.74
CA ARG A 308 -27.13 0.38 -5.80
C ARG A 308 -26.68 0.82 -4.41
N GLN A 309 -27.61 1.17 -3.54
CA GLN A 309 -27.29 1.54 -2.16
C GLN A 309 -26.71 0.34 -1.38
N ALA A 310 -27.27 -0.87 -1.55
CA ALA A 310 -26.73 -2.07 -0.92
C ALA A 310 -25.32 -2.42 -1.42
N ALA A 311 -25.03 -2.23 -2.72
CA ALA A 311 -23.70 -2.42 -3.29
C ALA A 311 -22.68 -1.42 -2.70
N PHE A 312 -23.06 -0.15 -2.58
CA PHE A 312 -22.21 0.85 -1.94
C PHE A 312 -21.95 0.54 -0.45
N ASP A 313 -22.96 0.10 0.30
CA ASP A 313 -22.78 -0.29 1.70
C ASP A 313 -21.90 -1.54 1.84
N ALA A 314 -22.00 -2.49 0.91
CA ALA A 314 -21.11 -3.65 0.83
C ALA A 314 -19.66 -3.23 0.53
N PHE A 315 -19.45 -2.30 -0.41
CA PHE A 315 -18.13 -1.73 -0.68
C PHE A 315 -17.52 -1.07 0.56
N LYS A 316 -18.28 -0.22 1.27
CA LYS A 316 -17.81 0.41 2.51
C LYS A 316 -17.40 -0.62 3.56
N LYS A 317 -18.18 -1.70 3.71
CA LYS A 317 -17.86 -2.79 4.64
C LYS A 317 -16.59 -3.54 4.23
N ALA A 318 -16.42 -3.84 2.95
CA ALA A 318 -15.25 -4.54 2.41
C ALA A 318 -13.97 -3.69 2.51
N ALA A 319 -14.07 -2.39 2.19
CA ALA A 319 -12.95 -1.46 2.27
C ALA A 319 -12.50 -1.18 3.72
N GLY A 320 -13.37 -1.40 4.71
CA GLY A 320 -13.03 -1.36 6.12
C GLY A 320 -12.69 0.05 6.64
N PRO A 321 -12.01 0.14 7.80
CA PRO A 321 -11.77 1.43 8.48
C PRO A 321 -10.88 2.39 7.69
N ASP A 322 -10.00 1.88 6.82
CA ASP A 322 -9.11 2.72 6.02
C ASP A 322 -9.87 3.58 4.99
N LEU A 323 -11.06 3.16 4.53
CA LEU A 323 -11.88 4.01 3.65
C LEU A 323 -12.36 5.26 4.39
N ARG A 324 -12.78 5.07 5.65
CA ARG A 324 -13.17 6.16 6.53
C ARG A 324 -11.99 7.08 6.86
N ALA A 325 -10.80 6.50 7.03
CA ALA A 325 -9.55 7.25 7.22
C ALA A 325 -9.25 8.16 6.03
N PHE A 326 -9.31 7.60 4.81
CA PHE A 326 -9.09 8.36 3.59
C PHE A 326 -10.13 9.48 3.44
N ALA A 327 -11.41 9.18 3.64
CA ALA A 327 -12.47 10.20 3.59
C ALA A 327 -12.28 11.30 4.64
N ALA A 328 -11.85 10.96 5.86
CA ALA A 328 -11.57 11.94 6.90
C ALA A 328 -10.42 12.89 6.51
N TRP A 329 -9.31 12.35 5.99
CA TRP A 329 -8.20 13.16 5.47
C TRP A 329 -8.64 14.06 4.31
N SER A 330 -9.44 13.51 3.38
CA SER A 330 -9.96 14.27 2.24
C SER A 330 -10.87 15.43 2.67
N VAL A 331 -11.71 15.24 3.69
CA VAL A 331 -12.56 16.31 4.24
C VAL A 331 -11.73 17.31 5.04
N ALA A 332 -10.73 16.86 5.80
CA ALA A 332 -9.81 17.74 6.53
C ALA A 332 -9.05 18.66 5.57
N PHE A 333 -8.53 18.12 4.47
CA PHE A 333 -7.89 18.92 3.41
C PHE A 333 -8.85 19.99 2.88
N GLN A 334 -10.10 19.62 2.58
CA GLN A 334 -11.09 20.53 2.00
C GLN A 334 -11.55 21.64 2.95
N VAL A 335 -11.68 21.34 4.24
CA VAL A 335 -12.24 22.28 5.24
C VAL A 335 -11.15 23.10 5.91
N TRP A 336 -10.01 22.47 6.24
CA TRP A 336 -8.89 23.09 6.95
C TRP A 336 -7.76 23.55 6.03
N GLY A 337 -7.84 23.25 4.73
CA GLY A 337 -6.84 23.60 3.73
C GLY A 337 -5.73 22.56 3.60
N ALA A 338 -4.82 22.82 2.66
CA ALA A 338 -3.75 21.89 2.35
C ALA A 338 -2.84 21.64 3.57
N PRO A 339 -2.37 20.40 3.78
CA PRO A 339 -1.64 20.02 5.00
C PRO A 339 -0.29 20.75 5.14
N TRP A 340 0.27 21.30 4.06
CA TRP A 340 1.50 22.12 4.09
C TRP A 340 1.26 23.60 4.39
N GLU A 341 0.02 24.08 4.40
CA GLU A 341 -0.33 25.48 4.68
C GLU A 341 -0.70 25.73 6.16
N GLY A 342 -0.96 24.66 6.91
CA GLY A 342 -1.42 24.73 8.30
C GLY A 342 -0.71 23.73 9.22
N THR A 343 -1.20 23.64 10.46
CA THR A 343 -0.63 22.74 11.48
C THR A 343 -1.53 21.55 11.80
N TRP A 344 -2.75 21.49 11.23
CA TRP A 344 -3.73 20.45 11.55
C TRP A 344 -3.18 19.03 11.33
N PHE A 345 -2.37 18.82 10.28
CA PHE A 345 -1.77 17.52 10.00
C PHE A 345 -0.87 17.03 11.15
N LYS A 346 -0.17 17.96 11.82
CA LYS A 346 0.71 17.66 12.95
C LYS A 346 -0.04 17.63 14.29
N ASP A 347 -0.99 18.54 14.45
CA ASP A 347 -1.64 18.81 15.74
C ASP A 347 -2.84 17.89 16.00
N THR A 348 -3.33 17.20 14.98
CA THR A 348 -4.49 16.30 15.07
C THR A 348 -4.17 14.89 14.58
N ASN A 349 -4.93 13.92 15.06
CA ASN A 349 -4.88 12.53 14.61
C ASN A 349 -6.28 11.91 14.66
N ARG A 350 -6.39 10.61 14.32
CA ARG A 350 -7.67 9.87 14.31
C ARG A 350 -8.47 9.90 15.61
N ASP A 351 -7.83 10.15 16.75
CA ASP A 351 -8.45 10.19 18.08
C ASP A 351 -8.75 11.62 18.57
N SER A 352 -8.40 12.65 17.77
CA SER A 352 -8.63 14.05 18.10
C SER A 352 -10.13 14.41 18.08
N PRO A 353 -10.65 15.17 19.07
CA PRO A 353 -12.05 15.61 19.08
C PRO A 353 -12.39 16.51 17.89
N GLU A 354 -11.44 17.29 17.38
CA GLU A 354 -11.59 18.12 16.19
C GLU A 354 -11.89 17.29 14.94
N VAL A 355 -11.25 16.12 14.81
CA VAL A 355 -11.48 15.19 13.70
C VAL A 355 -12.84 14.54 13.85
N ALA A 356 -13.22 14.10 15.07
CA ALA A 356 -14.54 13.55 15.32
C ALA A 356 -15.66 14.54 14.99
N GLU A 357 -15.47 15.81 15.35
CA GLU A 357 -16.41 16.89 15.05
C GLU A 357 -16.48 17.19 13.55
N LEU A 358 -15.34 17.31 12.87
CA LEU A 358 -15.25 17.48 11.42
C LEU A 358 -16.05 16.40 10.69
N MET A 359 -15.85 15.14 11.07
CA MET A 359 -16.57 14.01 10.47
C MET A 359 -18.07 14.02 10.74
N ARG A 360 -18.52 14.62 11.85
CA ARG A 360 -19.93 14.74 12.22
C ARG A 360 -20.60 15.89 11.47
N GLU A 361 -19.94 17.05 11.41
CA GLU A 361 -20.47 18.26 10.77
C GLU A 361 -20.49 18.15 9.24
N HIS A 362 -19.55 17.40 8.67
CA HIS A 362 -19.40 17.20 7.22
C HIS A 362 -19.65 15.75 6.80
N ALA A 363 -20.62 15.08 7.43
CA ALA A 363 -20.92 13.67 7.20
C ALA A 363 -21.32 13.36 5.74
N ASP A 364 -21.96 14.31 5.06
CA ASP A 364 -22.30 14.24 3.64
C ASP A 364 -21.05 14.27 2.74
N MET A 365 -20.06 15.10 3.08
CA MET A 365 -18.77 15.11 2.38
C MET A 365 -18.01 13.80 2.61
N VAL A 366 -18.02 13.26 3.84
CA VAL A 366 -17.40 11.96 4.13
C VAL A 366 -18.04 10.84 3.31
N ASP A 367 -19.37 10.78 3.21
CA ASP A 367 -20.06 9.77 2.40
C ASP A 367 -19.80 9.98 0.89
N PHE A 368 -19.71 11.23 0.43
CA PHE A 368 -19.33 11.55 -0.95
C PHE A 368 -17.91 11.07 -1.30
N GLU A 369 -16.92 11.30 -0.44
CA GLU A 369 -15.55 10.82 -0.66
C GLU A 369 -15.49 9.27 -0.65
N CYS A 370 -16.28 8.62 0.21
CA CYS A 370 -16.47 7.16 0.15
C CYS A 370 -17.11 6.70 -1.17
N TRP A 371 -18.13 7.42 -1.63
CA TRP A 371 -18.85 7.12 -2.87
C TRP A 371 -17.95 7.26 -4.09
N LEU A 372 -17.08 8.28 -4.14
CA LEU A 372 -16.12 8.44 -5.22
C LEU A 372 -15.19 7.23 -5.36
N GLN A 373 -14.71 6.67 -4.24
CA GLN A 373 -13.88 5.46 -4.27
C GLN A 373 -14.65 4.24 -4.80
N TRP A 374 -15.92 4.10 -4.43
CA TRP A 374 -16.78 3.05 -4.97
C TRP A 374 -17.00 3.20 -6.48
N ILE A 375 -17.29 4.40 -6.97
CA ILE A 375 -17.46 4.63 -8.41
C ILE A 375 -16.16 4.38 -9.19
N ALA A 376 -15.00 4.75 -8.63
CA ALA A 376 -13.71 4.44 -9.24
C ALA A 376 -13.49 2.92 -9.32
N ASP A 377 -13.76 2.19 -8.25
CA ASP A 377 -13.70 0.72 -8.18
C ASP A 377 -14.57 0.06 -9.27
N GLU A 378 -15.82 0.53 -9.42
CA GLU A 378 -16.75 0.02 -10.43
C GLU A 378 -16.24 0.26 -11.86
N GLN A 379 -15.73 1.46 -12.15
CA GLN A 379 -15.28 1.81 -13.50
C GLN A 379 -13.98 1.07 -13.88
N VAL A 380 -13.03 0.93 -12.96
CA VAL A 380 -11.80 0.13 -13.21
C VAL A 380 -12.16 -1.35 -13.38
N THR A 381 -13.07 -1.88 -12.56
CA THR A 381 -13.57 -3.26 -12.71
C THR A 381 -14.25 -3.46 -14.06
N ALA A 382 -15.07 -2.50 -14.51
CA ALA A 382 -15.71 -2.55 -15.83
C ALA A 382 -14.69 -2.53 -16.97
N ALA A 383 -13.57 -1.81 -16.82
CA ALA A 383 -12.49 -1.80 -17.80
C ALA A 383 -11.77 -3.16 -17.88
N GLN A 384 -11.46 -3.77 -16.73
CA GLN A 384 -10.85 -5.11 -16.69
C GLN A 384 -11.80 -6.19 -17.24
N ASN A 385 -13.08 -6.16 -16.88
CA ASN A 385 -14.08 -7.09 -17.40
C ASN A 385 -14.18 -6.98 -18.92
N ALA A 386 -14.26 -5.76 -19.46
CA ALA A 386 -14.28 -5.55 -20.90
C ALA A 386 -13.02 -6.11 -21.59
N ALA A 387 -11.83 -5.95 -20.98
CA ALA A 387 -10.60 -6.53 -21.51
C ALA A 387 -10.68 -8.06 -21.60
N ARG A 388 -11.16 -8.71 -20.52
CA ARG A 388 -11.31 -10.17 -20.44
C ARG A 388 -12.36 -10.70 -21.41
N GLU A 389 -13.51 -10.06 -21.48
CA GLU A 389 -14.61 -10.42 -22.38
C GLU A 389 -14.22 -10.29 -23.85
N ASN A 390 -13.33 -9.35 -24.19
CA ASN A 390 -12.78 -9.19 -25.53
C ASN A 390 -11.55 -10.08 -25.81
N GLY A 391 -11.20 -10.99 -24.90
CA GLY A 391 -10.25 -12.07 -25.14
C GLY A 391 -8.82 -11.83 -24.65
N MET A 392 -8.55 -10.78 -23.86
CA MET A 392 -7.22 -10.58 -23.27
C MET A 392 -6.87 -11.68 -22.25
N ALA A 393 -5.69 -12.29 -22.40
CA ALA A 393 -5.20 -13.33 -21.48
C ALA A 393 -4.90 -12.83 -20.06
N LEU A 394 -4.56 -11.55 -19.87
CA LEU A 394 -4.35 -10.94 -18.55
C LEU A 394 -5.29 -9.74 -18.35
N GLY A 395 -5.48 -8.93 -19.40
CA GLY A 395 -6.26 -7.70 -19.32
C GLY A 395 -5.42 -6.53 -18.80
N LEU A 396 -5.97 -5.75 -17.88
CA LEU A 396 -5.26 -4.67 -17.22
C LEU A 396 -4.07 -5.20 -16.42
N MET A 397 -2.93 -4.56 -16.59
CA MET A 397 -1.74 -4.69 -15.75
C MET A 397 -1.52 -3.36 -15.04
N GLN A 398 -1.52 -3.38 -13.71
CA GLN A 398 -1.37 -2.15 -12.92
C GLN A 398 0.09 -1.93 -12.51
N ASP A 399 0.45 -0.67 -12.29
CA ASP A 399 1.74 -0.26 -11.73
C ASP A 399 1.57 0.22 -10.27
N MET A 400 2.45 -0.25 -9.39
CA MET A 400 2.41 0.05 -7.95
C MET A 400 3.52 1.03 -7.60
N ALA A 401 3.14 2.23 -7.13
CA ALA A 401 4.10 3.21 -6.66
C ALA A 401 4.87 2.69 -5.42
N VAL A 402 6.12 3.14 -5.27
CA VAL A 402 7.01 2.69 -4.20
C VAL A 402 6.51 3.12 -2.82
N GLY A 403 5.95 4.32 -2.71
CA GLY A 403 5.52 4.90 -1.45
C GLY A 403 4.37 5.87 -1.61
N VAL A 404 4.11 6.64 -0.57
CA VAL A 404 3.07 7.67 -0.48
C VAL A 404 3.69 9.02 -0.14
N HIS A 405 2.96 10.09 -0.35
CA HIS A 405 3.32 11.42 0.09
C HIS A 405 3.36 11.49 1.63
N ALA A 406 4.36 12.18 2.19
CA ALA A 406 4.56 12.26 3.64
C ALA A 406 3.41 12.97 4.39
N LEU A 407 2.61 13.77 3.68
CA LEU A 407 1.41 14.44 4.20
C LEU A 407 0.10 13.80 3.72
N GLY A 408 0.15 12.55 3.27
CA GLY A 408 -1.01 11.82 2.79
C GLY A 408 -1.86 11.15 3.85
N ALA A 409 -3.01 10.63 3.41
CA ALA A 409 -4.02 10.02 4.28
C ALA A 409 -3.46 8.84 5.08
N ASP A 410 -2.67 7.98 4.44
CA ASP A 410 -2.09 6.79 5.08
C ASP A 410 -1.20 7.16 6.27
N VAL A 411 -0.41 8.24 6.12
CA VAL A 411 0.55 8.72 7.13
C VAL A 411 -0.15 9.46 8.27
N TRP A 412 -1.14 10.31 7.95
CA TRP A 412 -1.87 11.07 8.97
C TRP A 412 -2.69 10.17 9.91
N TRP A 413 -3.40 9.20 9.33
CA TRP A 413 -4.33 8.38 10.09
C TRP A 413 -3.63 7.22 10.81
N ASN A 414 -2.54 6.70 10.23
CA ASN A 414 -1.81 5.55 10.76
C ASN A 414 -0.28 5.79 10.75
N PRO A 415 0.23 6.82 11.44
CA PRO A 415 1.66 7.15 11.42
C PRO A 415 2.54 6.00 11.92
N GLU A 416 2.03 5.12 12.80
CA GLU A 416 2.72 3.93 13.30
C GLU A 416 3.12 2.94 12.20
N ARG A 417 2.43 2.95 11.05
CA ARG A 417 2.75 2.12 9.89
C ARG A 417 4.07 2.54 9.22
N PHE A 418 4.57 3.73 9.51
CA PHE A 418 5.70 4.36 8.83
C PHE A 418 6.82 4.73 9.81
N ALA A 419 8.05 4.74 9.33
CA ALA A 419 9.17 5.34 10.06
C ALA A 419 9.20 6.85 9.74
N VAL A 420 8.33 7.60 10.41
CA VAL A 420 8.16 9.05 10.20
C VAL A 420 9.30 9.85 10.83
N GLY A 421 9.62 11.02 10.26
CA GLY A 421 10.66 11.92 10.78
C GLY A 421 11.69 12.29 9.71
N SER A 422 12.97 12.03 9.98
CA SER A 422 14.10 12.43 9.13
C SER A 422 14.50 11.39 8.07
N VAL A 423 13.72 10.33 7.89
CA VAL A 423 14.04 9.25 6.95
C VAL A 423 13.03 9.24 5.81
N THR A 424 13.55 9.28 4.60
CA THR A 424 12.79 9.14 3.36
C THR A 424 13.35 8.02 2.50
N VAL A 425 12.51 7.44 1.66
CA VAL A 425 12.91 6.49 0.62
C VAL A 425 13.63 7.26 -0.49
N GLY A 426 14.65 6.62 -1.06
CA GLY A 426 15.41 7.16 -2.16
C GLY A 426 16.30 6.12 -2.80
N CYS A 427 17.26 6.59 -3.59
CA CYS A 427 18.28 5.76 -4.22
C CYS A 427 19.68 6.31 -3.89
N PRO A 428 20.67 5.46 -3.57
CA PRO A 428 22.05 5.92 -3.45
C PRO A 428 22.56 6.50 -4.79
N PRO A 429 23.67 7.25 -4.78
CA PRO A 429 24.31 7.74 -6.00
C PRO A 429 24.50 6.67 -7.07
N ASP A 430 24.21 7.05 -8.31
CA ASP A 430 24.38 6.20 -9.49
C ASP A 430 25.04 6.95 -10.66
N PHE A 431 25.22 6.24 -11.78
CA PHE A 431 25.87 6.78 -12.98
C PHE A 431 25.16 8.01 -13.57
N TYR A 432 23.83 8.12 -13.42
CA TYR A 432 23.02 9.22 -13.95
C TYR A 432 22.81 10.32 -12.90
N ASN A 433 22.60 9.95 -11.63
CA ASN A 433 22.33 10.83 -10.50
C ASN A 433 23.44 10.70 -9.46
N GLN A 434 24.50 11.50 -9.61
CA GLN A 434 25.68 11.45 -8.72
C GLN A 434 25.39 11.87 -7.28
N GLN A 435 24.26 12.53 -7.01
CA GLN A 435 23.81 12.89 -5.66
C GLN A 435 22.90 11.84 -5.04
N GLY A 436 22.55 10.78 -5.79
CA GLY A 436 21.43 9.91 -5.46
C GLY A 436 20.10 10.59 -5.72
N GLN A 437 19.05 10.03 -5.16
CA GLN A 437 17.69 10.55 -5.28
C GLN A 437 17.01 10.47 -3.92
N ASP A 438 16.26 11.51 -3.58
CA ASP A 438 15.31 11.53 -2.47
C ASP A 438 13.91 11.61 -3.06
N TRP A 439 13.07 10.62 -2.77
CA TRP A 439 11.72 10.55 -3.30
C TRP A 439 10.68 11.11 -2.33
N GLY A 440 11.09 11.57 -1.13
CA GLY A 440 10.21 12.22 -0.15
C GLY A 440 9.18 11.30 0.52
N GLN A 441 9.22 10.00 0.23
CA GLN A 441 8.25 9.02 0.75
C GLN A 441 8.71 8.49 2.11
N PRO A 442 7.85 8.42 3.14
CA PRO A 442 8.21 7.75 4.38
C PRO A 442 8.21 6.22 4.16
N PRO A 443 9.25 5.49 4.57
CA PRO A 443 9.26 4.03 4.46
C PRO A 443 8.29 3.42 5.46
N PHE A 444 7.75 2.24 5.15
CA PHE A 444 7.04 1.45 6.14
C PHE A 444 7.94 1.12 7.33
N ASN A 445 7.36 1.09 8.53
CA ASN A 445 8.05 0.64 9.74
C ASN A 445 8.12 -0.90 9.74
N PRO A 446 9.31 -1.51 9.60
CA PRO A 446 9.45 -2.96 9.49
C PRO A 446 9.01 -3.69 10.78
N LYS A 447 9.12 -3.05 11.95
CA LYS A 447 8.65 -3.63 13.22
C LYS A 447 7.12 -3.70 13.22
N HIS A 448 6.46 -2.61 12.87
CA HIS A 448 5.00 -2.57 12.80
C HIS A 448 4.46 -3.55 11.75
N LEU A 449 5.10 -3.65 10.57
CA LEU A 449 4.72 -4.66 9.57
C LEU A 449 4.79 -6.09 10.13
N ALA A 450 5.89 -6.45 10.79
CA ALA A 450 6.04 -7.77 11.39
C ALA A 450 5.10 -8.00 12.59
N GLU A 451 4.78 -6.98 13.37
CA GLU A 451 3.84 -7.07 14.50
C GLU A 451 2.39 -7.24 14.06
N THR A 452 2.05 -6.80 12.84
CA THR A 452 0.68 -6.78 12.32
C THR A 452 0.42 -7.81 11.22
N GLY A 453 1.29 -8.82 11.05
CA GLY A 453 1.09 -9.84 10.01
C GLY A 453 1.25 -9.32 8.59
N TYR A 454 1.96 -8.20 8.40
CA TYR A 454 2.07 -7.47 7.13
C TYR A 454 0.72 -7.05 6.54
N ALA A 455 -0.32 -6.89 7.38
CA ALA A 455 -1.70 -6.66 6.94
C ALA A 455 -1.83 -5.48 5.95
N VAL A 456 -1.21 -4.33 6.23
CA VAL A 456 -1.27 -3.18 5.31
C VAL A 456 -0.67 -3.48 3.94
N TYR A 457 0.44 -4.22 3.89
CA TYR A 457 1.08 -4.60 2.62
C TYR A 457 0.21 -5.60 1.87
N ARG A 458 -0.33 -6.60 2.57
CA ARG A 458 -1.27 -7.57 2.01
C ARG A 458 -2.48 -6.87 1.40
N ASP A 459 -3.16 -6.02 2.17
CA ASP A 459 -4.40 -5.36 1.75
C ASP A 459 -4.16 -4.43 0.54
N MET A 460 -3.01 -3.73 0.50
CA MET A 460 -2.58 -2.93 -0.65
C MET A 460 -2.40 -3.81 -1.90
N VAL A 461 -1.69 -4.92 -1.79
CA VAL A 461 -1.45 -5.84 -2.93
C VAL A 461 -2.75 -6.51 -3.37
N HIS A 462 -3.60 -6.95 -2.44
CA HIS A 462 -4.89 -7.57 -2.76
C HIS A 462 -5.82 -6.62 -3.54
N THR A 463 -5.91 -5.36 -3.12
CA THR A 463 -6.77 -4.35 -3.79
C THR A 463 -6.27 -4.05 -5.21
N MET A 464 -4.96 -4.08 -5.45
CA MET A 464 -4.43 -3.90 -6.80
C MET A 464 -4.85 -5.06 -7.72
N PHE A 465 -4.73 -6.31 -7.23
CA PHE A 465 -5.04 -7.51 -8.00
C PHE A 465 -6.54 -7.82 -8.10
N SER A 466 -7.43 -7.17 -7.34
CA SER A 466 -8.88 -7.34 -7.52
C SER A 466 -9.38 -6.78 -8.85
N HIS A 467 -8.64 -5.87 -9.48
CA HIS A 467 -9.02 -5.22 -10.73
C HIS A 467 -8.03 -5.46 -11.88
N ALA A 468 -7.02 -6.30 -11.69
CA ALA A 468 -5.93 -6.48 -12.66
C ALA A 468 -5.54 -7.95 -12.81
N GLY A 469 -5.09 -8.33 -14.00
CA GLY A 469 -4.54 -9.66 -14.25
C GLY A 469 -3.04 -9.76 -14.00
N ALA A 470 -2.36 -8.63 -13.79
CA ALA A 470 -0.93 -8.55 -13.55
C ALA A 470 -0.52 -7.25 -12.84
#